data_AF-A0A6A4Y6W2-F1
#
_entry.id   AF-A0A6A4Y6W2-F1
#
_cell.length_a   1.000
_cell.length_b   1.000
_cell.length_c   1.000
_cell.angle_alpha   90.00
_cell.angle_beta   90.00
_cell.angle_gamma   90.00
#
_symmetry.space_group_name_H-M   'P 1'
#
loop_
_entity.id
_entity.type
_entity.pdbx_description
1 polymer ?
#
loop_
_entity_poly.entity_id
_entity_poly.type
_entity_poly.pdbx_seq_one_letter_code
_entity_poly.pdbx_strand_id
1 'polypeptide(L)'
;FALVWLFMLPPQKKEMQELKKKGGKSKAAGITLIVLFVCCLGFSVTTNIMSIFPSTKCYRIVGGKGTDPKTGKCPLPKSKKGF
;
A
#
# COMPACT_ATOMS: atom_id res chain seq x y z
N PHE A 1 16.09 -47.58 13.39
CA PHE A 1 16.30 -47.29 11.96
C PHE A 1 16.00 -45.84 11.53
N ALA A 2 15.06 -45.11 12.16
CA ALA A 2 14.82 -43.68 11.84
C ALA A 2 15.86 -42.68 12.42
N LEU A 3 16.61 -43.06 13.46
CA LEU A 3 17.57 -42.16 14.12
C LEU A 3 18.84 -41.87 13.29
N VAL A 4 19.22 -42.75 12.35
CA VAL A 4 20.39 -42.52 11.47
C VAL A 4 20.12 -41.37 10.50
N TRP A 5 18.87 -41.20 10.08
CA TRP A 5 18.42 -40.09 9.23
C TRP A 5 18.44 -38.72 9.93
N LEU A 6 18.62 -38.69 11.27
CA LEU A 6 18.75 -37.45 12.04
C LEU A 6 20.11 -36.77 11.81
N PHE A 7 21.16 -37.56 11.53
CA PHE A 7 22.49 -37.05 11.16
C PHE A 7 22.50 -36.44 9.75
N MET A 8 21.62 -36.94 8.87
CA MET A 8 21.41 -36.40 7.52
C MET A 8 20.34 -35.30 7.46
N LEU A 9 20.07 -34.58 8.55
CA LEU A 9 19.46 -33.26 8.37
C LEU A 9 20.63 -32.29 8.18
N PRO A 10 20.67 -31.56 7.06
CA PRO A 10 21.79 -30.74 6.65
C PRO A 10 22.18 -29.73 7.75
N PRO A 11 23.47 -29.36 7.86
CA PRO A 11 23.99 -28.40 8.84
C PRO A 11 23.26 -27.04 8.86
N GLN A 12 22.45 -26.77 7.83
CA GLN A 12 21.48 -25.69 7.80
C GLN A 12 20.42 -25.72 8.91
N LYS A 13 20.27 -26.79 9.72
CA LYS A 13 19.35 -26.73 10.88
C LYS A 13 19.71 -25.61 11.85
N LYS A 14 21.00 -25.32 12.06
CA LYS A 14 21.46 -24.27 13.00
C LYS A 14 21.14 -22.88 12.46
N GLU A 15 21.50 -22.62 11.21
CA GLU A 15 21.18 -21.37 10.50
C GLU A 15 19.66 -21.16 10.39
N MET A 16 18.90 -22.21 10.03
CA MET A 16 17.44 -22.17 9.98
C MET A 16 16.81 -22.05 11.37
N GLN A 17 17.46 -22.53 12.44
CA GLN A 17 16.99 -22.33 13.81
C GLN A 17 17.28 -20.91 14.31
N GLU A 18 18.40 -20.29 13.93
CA GLU A 18 18.64 -18.88 14.19
C GLU A 18 17.71 -17.99 13.37
N LEU A 19 17.48 -18.31 12.10
CA LEU A 19 16.49 -17.64 11.27
C LEU A 19 15.06 -17.92 11.75
N LYS A 20 14.75 -19.06 12.38
CA LYS A 20 13.45 -19.30 13.02
C LYS A 20 13.32 -18.54 14.33
N LYS A 21 14.39 -18.48 15.15
CA LYS A 21 14.45 -17.71 16.40
C LYS A 21 14.37 -16.19 16.14
N LYS A 22 15.05 -15.71 15.11
CA LYS A 22 15.05 -14.30 14.65
C LYS A 22 13.86 -13.97 13.74
N GLY A 23 13.32 -14.96 13.03
CA GLY A 23 12.25 -14.83 12.03
C GLY A 23 10.84 -15.03 12.56
N GLY A 24 10.68 -15.22 13.87
CA GLY A 24 9.41 -14.95 14.55
C GLY A 24 9.10 -13.47 14.44
N LYS A 25 8.52 -13.07 13.30
CA LYS A 25 8.04 -11.73 12.90
C LYS A 25 8.38 -10.67 13.93
N SER A 26 9.48 -9.94 13.70
CA SER A 26 9.81 -8.76 14.50
C SER A 26 8.55 -7.92 14.65
N LYS A 27 8.09 -7.72 15.89
CA LYS A 27 6.88 -6.93 16.18
C LYS A 27 6.98 -5.57 15.48
N ALA A 28 8.18 -5.00 15.42
CA ALA A 28 8.47 -3.78 14.68
C ALA A 28 8.21 -3.92 13.18
N ALA A 29 8.69 -5.01 12.54
CA ALA A 29 8.44 -5.24 11.10
C ALA A 29 6.94 -5.46 10.80
N GLY A 30 6.21 -6.15 11.68
CA GLY A 30 4.76 -6.32 11.56
C GLY A 30 4.01 -5.00 11.70
N ILE A 31 4.36 -4.18 12.71
CA ILE A 31 3.76 -2.85 12.92
C ILE A 31 4.04 -1.94 11.71
N THR A 32 5.29 -1.89 11.24
CA THR A 32 5.64 -1.10 10.04
C THR A 32 4.82 -1.53 8.83
N LEU A 33 4.67 -2.84 8.59
CA LEU A 33 3.91 -3.34 7.45
C LEU A 33 2.42 -2.98 7.56
N ILE A 34 1.81 -3.10 8.74
CA ILE A 34 0.40 -2.71 8.97
C ILE A 34 0.22 -1.21 8.74
N VAL A 35 1.08 -0.36 9.30
CA VAL A 35 1.01 1.10 9.13
C VAL A 35 1.14 1.47 7.65
N LEU A 36 2.13 0.90 6.96
CA LEU A 36 2.37 1.18 5.54
C LEU A 36 1.20 0.70 4.67
N PHE A 37 0.61 -0.45 5.00
CA PHE A 37 -0.56 -0.99 4.31
C PHE A 37 -1.80 -0.10 4.50
N VAL A 38 -2.10 0.33 5.73
CA VAL A 38 -3.23 1.23 6.01
C VAL A 38 -3.03 2.58 5.33
N CYS A 39 -1.82 3.15 5.37
CA CYS A 39 -1.50 4.39 4.66
C CYS A 39 -1.68 4.25 3.15
N CYS A 40 -1.17 3.18 2.54
CA CYS A 40 -1.33 2.92 1.11
C CYS A 40 -2.80 2.72 0.71
N LEU A 41 -3.57 1.97 1.49
CA LEU A 41 -5.00 1.80 1.25
C LEU A 41 -5.76 3.12 1.38
N GLY A 42 -5.52 3.88 2.45
CA GLY A 42 -6.13 5.19 2.66
C GLY A 42 -5.79 6.16 1.53
N PHE A 43 -4.52 6.22 1.10
CA PHE A 43 -4.07 7.04 -0.01
C PHE A 43 -4.70 6.61 -1.35
N SER A 44 -4.77 5.30 -1.61
CA SER A 44 -5.38 4.75 -2.82
C SER A 44 -6.88 5.07 -2.88
N VAL A 45 -7.61 4.83 -1.79
CA VAL A 45 -9.04 5.16 -1.69
C VAL A 45 -9.26 6.66 -1.86
N THR A 46 -8.47 7.49 -1.17
CA THR A 46 -8.55 8.95 -1.28
C THR A 46 -8.29 9.43 -2.72
N THR A 47 -7.26 8.90 -3.38
CA THR A 47 -6.90 9.23 -4.78
C THR A 47 -8.01 8.84 -5.75
N ASN A 48 -8.58 7.64 -5.58
CA ASN A 48 -9.70 7.15 -6.39
C ASN A 48 -10.95 8.03 -6.20
N ILE A 49 -11.29 8.37 -4.95
CA ILE A 49 -12.42 9.25 -4.64
C ILE A 49 -12.18 10.65 -5.22
N MET A 50 -10.98 11.21 -5.02
CA MET A 50 -10.61 12.55 -5.50
C MET A 50 -10.65 12.67 -7.03
N SER A 51 -10.35 11.57 -7.74
CA SER A 51 -10.50 11.44 -9.20
C SER A 51 -11.95 11.31 -9.67
N ILE A 52 -12.88 10.87 -8.81
CA ILE A 52 -14.32 10.82 -9.13
C ILE A 52 -15.01 12.15 -8.82
N PHE A 53 -14.53 12.92 -7.83
CA PHE A 53 -15.18 14.16 -7.42
C PHE A 53 -14.86 15.36 -8.34
N PRO A 54 -15.89 16.03 -8.87
CA PRO A 54 -15.74 17.15 -9.81
C PRO A 54 -14.88 18.30 -9.30
N SER A 55 -14.94 18.58 -8.00
CA SER A 55 -14.25 19.70 -7.34
C SER A 55 -12.78 19.42 -7.03
N THR A 56 -12.29 18.20 -7.23
CA THR A 56 -10.91 17.80 -6.92
C THR A 56 -10.22 17.06 -8.07
N LYS A 57 -10.95 16.68 -9.12
CA LYS A 57 -10.42 16.11 -10.38
C LYS A 57 -9.34 16.95 -11.06
N CYS A 58 -9.27 18.25 -10.76
CA CYS A 58 -8.34 19.15 -11.44
C CYS A 58 -6.99 19.23 -10.74
N TYR A 59 -6.83 18.61 -9.56
CA TYR A 59 -5.52 18.51 -8.91
C TYR A 59 -4.55 17.67 -9.74
N ARG A 60 -3.30 18.13 -9.87
CA ARG A 60 -2.25 17.38 -10.58
C ARG A 60 -1.92 16.02 -9.96
N ILE A 61 -2.15 15.89 -8.64
CA ILE A 61 -1.89 14.67 -7.87
C ILE A 61 -2.74 13.50 -8.40
N VAL A 62 -3.93 13.79 -8.97
CA VAL A 62 -4.83 12.80 -9.57
C VAL A 62 -4.77 12.76 -11.11
N GLY A 63 -3.78 13.43 -11.73
CA GLY A 63 -3.64 13.52 -13.19
C GLY A 63 -4.50 14.60 -13.86
N GLY A 64 -5.08 15.53 -13.07
CA GLY A 64 -5.87 16.65 -13.57
C GLY A 64 -5.04 17.76 -14.25
N LYS A 65 -5.70 18.57 -15.10
CA LYS A 65 -5.06 19.67 -15.84
C LYS A 65 -4.63 20.89 -15.00
N GLY A 66 -4.83 20.88 -13.68
CA GLY A 66 -4.62 22.03 -12.79
C GLY A 66 -5.89 22.85 -12.58
N THR A 67 -5.89 23.73 -11.58
CA THR A 67 -6.97 24.71 -11.34
C THR A 67 -6.91 25.84 -12.36
N ASP A 68 -8.07 26.42 -12.72
CA ASP A 68 -8.12 27.55 -13.64
C ASP A 68 -7.39 28.78 -13.07
N PRO A 69 -6.45 29.40 -13.82
CA PRO A 69 -5.63 30.52 -13.32
C PRO A 69 -6.42 31.82 -13.10
N LYS A 70 -7.68 31.91 -13.55
CA LYS A 70 -8.55 33.08 -13.35
C LYS A 70 -9.44 33.00 -12.10
N THR A 71 -9.74 31.79 -11.64
CA THR A 71 -10.75 31.55 -10.59
C THR A 71 -10.20 30.76 -9.42
N GLY A 72 -9.01 30.13 -9.53
CA GLY A 72 -8.38 29.33 -8.48
C GLY A 72 -9.17 28.08 -8.07
N LYS A 73 -10.28 27.79 -8.76
CA LYS A 73 -11.20 26.70 -8.45
C LYS A 73 -11.04 25.58 -9.49
N CYS A 74 -11.35 24.35 -9.08
CA CYS A 74 -11.45 23.23 -10.00
C CYS A 74 -12.66 23.44 -10.93
N PRO A 75 -12.50 23.37 -12.27
CA PRO A 75 -13.62 23.42 -13.19
C PRO A 75 -14.61 22.29 -12.88
N LEU A 76 -15.81 22.66 -12.43
CA LEU A 76 -16.91 21.72 -12.28
C LEU A 76 -17.23 21.15 -13.67
N PRO A 77 -17.32 19.81 -13.84
CA PRO A 77 -17.85 19.24 -15.06
C PRO A 77 -19.26 19.78 -15.21
N LYS A 78 -19.57 20.37 -16.37
CA LYS A 78 -20.95 20.70 -16.70
C LYS A 78 -21.75 19.42 -16.57
N SER A 79 -22.65 19.36 -15.59
CA SER A 79 -23.63 18.29 -15.46
C SER A 79 -24.29 18.12 -16.82
N LYS A 80 -24.07 17.00 -17.51
CA LYS A 80 -24.95 16.63 -18.62
C LYS A 80 -26.34 16.47 -18.01
N LYS A 81 -27.19 17.48 -18.20
CA LYS A 81 -28.63 17.32 -18.03
C LYS A 81 -29.08 16.33 -19.10
N GLY A 82 -29.55 15.16 -18.65
CA GLY A 82 -30.57 14.37 -19.32
C GLY A 82 -30.11 13.48 -20.47
N PHE A 83 -30.54 12.23 -20.35
CA PHE A 83 -30.61 11.13 -21.32
C PHE A 83 -29.30 10.52 -21.83
#